data_AF-A0A7W6ETA5-F1
#
_entry.id   AF-A0A7W6ETA5-F1
#
_cell.length_a   1.000
_cell.length_b   1.000
_cell.length_c   1.000
_cell.angle_alpha   90.00
_cell.angle_beta   90.00
_cell.angle_gamma   90.00
#
_symmetry.space_group_name_H-M   'P 1'
#
loop_
_entity.id
_entity.type
_entity.pdbx_description
1 polymer ?
#
loop_
_entity_poly.entity_id
_entity_poly.type
_entity_poly.pdbx_seq_one_letter_code
_entity_poly.pdbx_strand_id
1 'polypeptide(L)'
;MTTTCFCGASLPFDECCGSIIAGKRPATTALELMKSRYSAYCVVTSDYLIATTHLSKRAQFDKASIEQWAKESQWKGLKIISTAKGSALDSQGEVTFQALYIDESNKSRVHYEHSLFVKEHNQWFYLSGKTIAINRNDDCPCGSGKKYKKCCGA
;
A
#
# COMPACT_ATOMS: atom_id res chain seq x y z
N MET A 1 -14.28 13.34 -15.75
CA MET A 1 -14.65 12.11 -15.03
C MET A 1 -13.84 12.07 -13.76
N THR A 2 -14.48 11.94 -12.60
CA THR A 2 -13.79 11.78 -11.31
C THR A 2 -13.34 10.34 -11.17
N THR A 3 -12.03 10.11 -11.07
CA THR A 3 -11.48 8.78 -10.84
C THR A 3 -11.76 8.39 -9.39
N THR A 4 -12.44 7.27 -9.16
CA THR A 4 -12.61 6.69 -7.82
C THR A 4 -11.25 6.38 -7.21
N CYS A 5 -11.12 6.54 -5.90
CA CYS A 5 -9.84 6.35 -5.22
C CYS A 5 -9.31 4.91 -5.36
N PHE A 6 -8.03 4.79 -5.70
CA PHE A 6 -7.36 3.49 -5.88
C PHE A 6 -7.37 2.62 -4.62
N CYS A 7 -7.43 3.22 -3.43
CA CYS A 7 -7.43 2.48 -2.16
C CYS A 7 -8.71 1.65 -1.90
N GLY A 8 -9.67 1.67 -2.83
CA GLY A 8 -10.94 0.94 -2.74
C GLY A 8 -12.06 1.71 -2.04
N ALA A 9 -11.85 2.99 -1.71
CA ALA A 9 -12.92 3.85 -1.20
C ALA A 9 -13.85 4.31 -2.32
N SER A 10 -15.16 4.37 -2.06
CA SER A 10 -16.16 4.88 -3.00
C SER A 10 -16.15 6.41 -3.18
N LEU A 11 -15.08 7.08 -2.74
CA LEU A 11 -14.88 8.52 -2.86
C LEU A 11 -14.01 8.84 -4.08
N PRO A 12 -14.16 10.03 -4.68
CA PRO A 12 -13.20 10.53 -5.67
C PRO A 12 -11.77 10.53 -5.12
N PHE A 13 -10.79 10.25 -5.97
CA PHE A 13 -9.37 10.22 -5.58
C PHE A 13 -8.95 11.50 -4.85
N ASP A 14 -9.29 12.68 -5.41
CA ASP A 14 -8.89 13.98 -4.85
C ASP A 14 -9.51 14.30 -3.48
N GLU A 15 -10.68 13.72 -3.17
CA GLU A 15 -11.36 13.85 -1.88
C GLU A 15 -10.91 12.78 -0.87
N CYS A 16 -10.26 11.72 -1.34
CA CYS A 16 -9.75 10.63 -0.55
C CYS A 16 -8.21 10.71 -0.41
N CYS A 17 -7.48 9.77 -1.01
CA CYS A 17 -6.02 9.71 -0.89
C CYS A 17 -5.29 10.86 -1.60
N GLY A 18 -5.86 11.43 -2.66
CA GLY A 18 -5.31 12.59 -3.35
C GLY A 18 -5.17 13.80 -2.43
N SER A 19 -6.13 14.03 -1.52
CA SER A 19 -6.03 15.11 -0.52
C SER A 19 -4.84 14.92 0.44
N ILE A 20 -4.55 13.68 0.83
CA ILE A 20 -3.43 13.34 1.71
C ILE A 20 -2.10 13.44 0.94
N ILE A 21 -2.05 12.90 -0.28
CA ILE A 21 -0.86 12.91 -1.14
C ILE A 21 -0.45 14.34 -1.49
N ALA A 22 -1.43 15.21 -1.76
CA ALA A 22 -1.20 16.64 -2.04
C ALA A 22 -0.91 17.48 -0.78
N GLY A 23 -0.90 16.87 0.41
CA GLY A 23 -0.63 17.58 1.67
C GLY A 23 -1.75 18.51 2.16
N LYS A 24 -2.96 18.42 1.59
CA LYS A 24 -4.12 19.24 2.02
C LYS A 24 -4.60 18.86 3.42
N ARG A 25 -4.40 17.61 3.82
CA ARG A 25 -4.65 17.10 5.17
C ARG A 25 -3.68 15.97 5.50
N PRO A 26 -3.33 15.74 6.77
CA PRO A 26 -2.58 14.55 7.15
C PRO A 26 -3.46 13.29 7.10
N ALA A 27 -2.81 12.14 7.05
CA ALA A 27 -3.45 10.87 7.41
C ALA A 27 -3.68 10.85 8.93
N THR A 28 -4.90 10.54 9.35
CA THR A 28 -5.30 10.54 10.76
C THR A 28 -5.05 9.20 11.46
N THR A 29 -4.96 8.12 10.68
CA THR A 29 -4.73 6.76 11.15
C THR A 29 -3.61 6.08 10.36
N ALA A 30 -3.00 5.04 10.94
CA ALA A 30 -2.06 4.19 10.24
C ALA A 30 -2.69 3.56 8.97
N LEU A 31 -3.97 3.19 9.04
CA LEU A 31 -4.72 2.65 7.91
C LEU A 31 -4.92 3.70 6.80
N GLU A 32 -5.26 4.94 7.13
CA GLU A 32 -5.33 6.01 6.13
C GLU A 32 -3.99 6.22 5.43
N LEU A 33 -2.89 6.26 6.20
CA LEU A 33 -1.56 6.42 5.63
C LEU A 33 -1.19 5.25 4.71
N MET A 34 -1.48 4.03 5.14
CA MET A 34 -1.24 2.85 4.31
C MET A 34 -2.01 2.93 2.99
N LYS A 35 -3.29 3.31 3.03
CA LYS A 35 -4.16 3.45 1.85
C LYS A 35 -3.69 4.55 0.90
N SER A 36 -3.25 5.69 1.44
CA SER A 36 -2.70 6.76 0.62
C SER A 36 -1.34 6.39 0.02
N ARG A 37 -0.49 5.66 0.74
CA ARG A 37 0.76 5.10 0.19
C ARG A 37 0.50 4.14 -0.97
N TYR A 38 -0.44 3.21 -0.84
CA TYR A 38 -0.85 2.36 -1.97
C TYR A 38 -1.31 3.21 -3.17
N SER A 39 -2.16 4.22 -2.93
CA SER A 39 -2.64 5.08 -4.02
C SER A 39 -1.50 5.90 -4.65
N ALA A 40 -0.49 6.28 -3.88
CA ALA A 40 0.70 6.96 -4.38
C ALA A 40 1.56 6.08 -5.29
N TYR A 41 1.58 4.75 -5.09
CA TYR A 41 2.15 3.83 -6.09
C TYR A 41 1.34 3.86 -7.39
N CYS A 42 0.00 3.84 -7.30
CA CYS A 42 -0.86 3.89 -8.49
C CYS A 42 -0.70 5.16 -9.34
N VAL A 43 -0.38 6.29 -8.70
CA VAL A 43 -0.16 7.59 -9.38
C VAL A 43 1.32 7.99 -9.43
N VAL A 44 2.23 7.07 -9.14
CA VAL A 44 3.69 7.24 -9.24
C VAL A 44 4.21 8.49 -8.51
N THR A 45 3.72 8.73 -7.30
CA THR A 45 4.15 9.86 -6.44
C THR A 45 5.21 9.41 -5.44
N SER A 46 6.41 9.15 -5.93
CA SER A 46 7.55 8.64 -5.15
C SER A 46 7.99 9.58 -4.02
N ASP A 47 7.92 10.89 -4.23
CA ASP A 47 8.25 11.89 -3.19
C ASP A 47 7.36 11.77 -1.95
N TYR A 48 6.06 11.49 -2.15
CA TYR A 48 5.13 11.23 -1.05
C TYR A 48 5.51 9.94 -0.30
N LEU A 49 5.89 8.88 -1.02
CA LEU A 49 6.30 7.61 -0.42
C LEU A 49 7.57 7.77 0.43
N ILE A 50 8.53 8.57 -0.03
CA ILE A 50 9.76 8.86 0.74
C ILE A 50 9.42 9.74 1.95
N ALA A 51 8.67 10.83 1.76
CA ALA A 51 8.30 11.76 2.83
C ALA A 51 7.52 11.07 3.96
N THR A 52 6.68 10.10 3.63
CA THR A 52 5.90 9.33 4.60
C THR A 52 6.58 8.05 5.10
N THR A 53 7.82 7.80 4.68
CA THR A 53 8.67 6.77 5.29
C THR A 53 9.38 7.36 6.51
N HIS A 54 9.52 6.59 7.58
CA HIS A 54 10.19 7.03 8.80
C HIS A 54 11.66 7.36 8.54
N LEU A 55 12.18 8.41 9.19
CA LEU A 55 13.53 8.96 8.91
C LEU A 55 14.63 7.89 9.01
N SER A 56 14.54 6.98 9.99
CA SER A 56 15.52 5.89 10.18
C SER A 56 15.58 4.90 9.01
N LYS A 57 14.59 4.90 8.11
CA LYS A 57 14.51 4.00 6.95
C LYS A 57 14.58 4.72 5.61
N ARG A 58 14.35 6.03 5.54
CA ARG A 58 14.32 6.78 4.27
C ARG A 58 15.55 6.56 3.40
N ALA A 59 16.74 6.46 3.99
CA ALA A 59 17.98 6.21 3.25
C ALA A 59 18.02 4.87 2.49
N GLN A 60 17.17 3.90 2.87
CA GLN A 60 17.03 2.60 2.22
C GLN A 60 16.00 2.62 1.09
N PHE A 61 15.24 3.72 0.94
CA PHE A 61 14.19 3.87 -0.06
C PHE A 61 14.75 4.62 -1.27
N ASP A 62 15.20 3.86 -2.27
CA ASP A 62 15.65 4.41 -3.54
C ASP A 62 14.45 4.87 -4.39
N LYS A 63 14.47 6.17 -4.75
CA LYS A 63 13.39 6.79 -5.53
C LYS A 63 13.22 6.12 -6.89
N ALA A 64 14.32 5.81 -7.57
CA ALA A 64 14.28 5.24 -8.91
C ALA A 64 13.64 3.84 -8.90
N SER A 65 14.04 2.98 -7.95
CA SER A 65 13.47 1.64 -7.77
C SER A 65 11.97 1.68 -7.45
N ILE A 66 11.54 2.63 -6.60
CA ILE A 66 10.12 2.83 -6.26
C ILE A 66 9.32 3.22 -7.51
N GLU A 67 9.81 4.18 -8.29
CA GLU A 67 9.14 4.63 -9.51
C GLU A 67 9.10 3.54 -10.57
N GLN A 68 10.19 2.80 -10.73
CA GLN A 68 10.25 1.69 -11.68
C GLN A 68 9.17 0.65 -11.35
N TRP A 69 9.13 0.17 -10.10
CA TRP A 69 8.13 -0.80 -9.69
C TRP A 69 6.69 -0.26 -9.82
N ALA A 70 6.48 1.02 -9.49
CA ALA A 70 5.18 1.67 -9.64
C ALA A 70 4.71 1.73 -11.10
N LYS A 71 5.62 1.99 -12.05
CA LYS A 71 5.33 2.11 -13.49
C LYS A 71 5.16 0.74 -14.17
N GLU A 72 5.94 -0.25 -13.76
CA GLU A 72 5.90 -1.62 -14.31
C GLU A 72 4.73 -2.43 -13.77
N SER A 73 4.10 -1.98 -12.68
CA SER A 73 2.97 -2.66 -12.06
C SER A 73 1.64 -2.03 -12.47
N GLN A 74 0.78 -2.80 -13.12
CA GLN A 74 -0.62 -2.42 -13.29
C GLN A 74 -1.41 -2.76 -12.03
N TRP A 75 -1.57 -1.80 -11.14
CA TRP A 75 -2.30 -1.94 -9.88
C TRP A 75 -3.79 -2.27 -10.11
N LYS A 76 -4.27 -3.34 -9.49
CA LYS A 76 -5.64 -3.86 -9.66
C LYS A 76 -6.52 -3.70 -8.44
N GLY A 77 -5.94 -3.62 -7.25
CA GLY A 77 -6.73 -3.42 -6.04
C GLY A 77 -5.96 -3.64 -4.76
N LEU A 78 -6.55 -3.12 -3.69
CA LEU A 78 -6.04 -3.22 -2.33
C LEU A 78 -7.06 -3.95 -1.46
N LYS A 79 -6.61 -4.96 -0.73
CA LYS A 79 -7.40 -5.67 0.27
C LYS A 79 -6.74 -5.53 1.64
N ILE A 80 -7.47 -4.98 2.60
CA ILE A 80 -7.03 -4.94 4.00
C ILE A 80 -7.42 -6.25 4.67
N ILE A 81 -6.45 -6.92 5.28
CA ILE A 81 -6.63 -8.21 5.95
C ILE A 81 -6.86 -8.01 7.44
N SER A 82 -6.04 -7.16 8.07
CA SER A 82 -6.19 -6.82 9.49
C SER A 82 -5.55 -5.48 9.81
N THR A 83 -5.98 -4.90 10.92
CA THR A 83 -5.39 -3.70 11.52
C THR A 83 -5.26 -3.90 13.02
N ALA A 84 -4.20 -3.36 13.62
CA ALA A 84 -4.05 -3.29 15.07
C ALA A 84 -3.54 -1.90 15.49
N LYS A 85 -4.11 -1.33 16.56
CA LYS A 85 -3.87 0.06 16.98
C LYS A 85 -4.04 1.04 15.81
N GLY A 86 -3.22 2.09 15.73
CA GLY A 86 -3.18 2.99 14.58
C GLY A 86 -4.33 4.01 14.51
N SER A 87 -5.12 4.15 15.58
CA SER A 87 -6.15 5.19 15.69
C SER A 87 -5.52 6.57 15.93
N ALA A 88 -6.33 7.62 15.87
CA ALA A 88 -5.87 8.98 16.17
C ALA A 88 -5.26 9.13 17.58
N LEU A 89 -5.59 8.25 18.52
CA LEU A 89 -5.08 8.26 19.90
C LEU A 89 -3.80 7.43 20.07
N ASP A 90 -3.48 6.54 19.13
CA ASP A 90 -2.33 5.65 19.23
C ASP A 90 -1.04 6.32 18.75
N SER A 91 0.11 5.85 19.26
CA SER A 91 1.45 6.24 18.78
C SER A 91 2.07 5.23 17.81
N GLN A 92 1.45 4.06 17.66
CA GLN A 92 1.89 2.97 16.79
C GLN A 92 0.68 2.32 16.13
N GLY A 93 0.88 1.70 14.97
CA GLY A 93 -0.17 1.01 14.24
C GLY A 93 0.37 -0.07 13.34
N GLU A 94 -0.46 -1.04 13.03
CA GLU A 94 -0.12 -2.16 12.17
C GLU A 94 -1.22 -2.36 11.14
N VAL A 95 -0.82 -2.68 9.90
CA VAL A 95 -1.76 -2.99 8.82
C VAL A 95 -1.23 -4.18 8.04
N THR A 96 -2.05 -5.23 7.96
CA THR A 96 -1.80 -6.38 7.07
C THR A 96 -2.65 -6.24 5.82
N PHE A 97 -2.07 -6.38 4.64
CA PHE A 97 -2.78 -6.14 3.39
C PHE A 97 -2.24 -6.93 2.20
N GLN A 98 -3.08 -7.04 1.18
CA GLN A 98 -2.73 -7.59 -0.12
C GLN A 98 -2.92 -6.52 -1.20
N ALA A 99 -1.88 -6.22 -1.95
CA ALA A 99 -1.95 -5.40 -3.15
C ALA A 99 -1.87 -6.31 -4.38
N LEU A 100 -2.92 -6.29 -5.19
CA LEU A 100 -3.02 -7.07 -6.43
C LEU A 100 -2.52 -6.19 -7.57
N TYR A 101 -1.66 -6.75 -8.41
CA TYR A 101 -1.15 -6.06 -9.60
C TYR A 101 -0.88 -7.06 -10.73
N ILE A 102 -0.74 -6.55 -11.95
CA ILE A 102 -0.20 -7.30 -13.07
C ILE A 102 1.22 -6.80 -13.30
N ASP A 103 2.19 -7.72 -13.38
CA ASP A 103 3.59 -7.41 -13.63
C ASP A 103 3.88 -7.17 -15.14
N GLU A 104 5.12 -6.78 -15.45
CA GLU A 104 5.58 -6.55 -16.83
C GLU A 104 5.43 -7.77 -17.76
N SER A 105 5.37 -8.98 -17.19
CA SER A 105 5.15 -10.23 -17.92
C SER A 105 3.66 -10.55 -18.10
N ASN A 106 2.78 -9.59 -17.82
CA ASN A 106 1.32 -9.73 -17.84
C ASN A 106 0.79 -10.84 -16.90
N LYS A 107 1.54 -11.16 -15.84
CA LYS A 107 1.12 -12.14 -14.83
C LYS A 107 0.49 -11.43 -13.63
N SER A 108 -0.63 -11.97 -13.16
CA SER A 108 -1.24 -11.49 -11.92
C SER A 108 -0.36 -11.85 -10.72
N ARG A 109 -0.05 -10.86 -9.88
CA ARG A 109 0.75 -10.98 -8.67
C ARG A 109 0.00 -10.44 -7.46
N VAL A 110 0.47 -10.85 -6.29
CA VAL A 110 -0.01 -10.38 -5.00
C VAL A 110 1.19 -10.02 -4.15
N HIS A 111 1.27 -8.76 -3.74
CA HIS A 111 2.13 -8.33 -2.66
C HIS A 111 1.38 -8.48 -1.34
N TYR A 112 1.77 -9.45 -0.52
CA TYR A 112 1.17 -9.70 0.79
C TYR A 112 2.13 -9.23 1.89
N GLU A 113 1.73 -8.24 2.67
CA GLU A 113 2.61 -7.60 3.64
C GLU A 113 1.91 -7.31 4.97
N HIS A 114 2.67 -7.43 6.07
CA HIS A 114 2.38 -6.82 7.36
C HIS A 114 3.30 -5.61 7.57
N SER A 115 2.70 -4.43 7.71
CA SER A 115 3.43 -3.18 7.89
C SER A 115 3.25 -2.60 9.29
N LEU A 116 4.32 -2.00 9.80
CA LEU A 116 4.37 -1.24 11.03
C LEU A 116 4.42 0.26 10.74
N PHE A 117 3.70 1.03 11.54
CA PHE A 117 3.60 2.48 11.47
C PHE A 117 3.86 3.10 12.85
N VAL A 118 4.44 4.29 12.85
CA VAL A 118 4.69 5.09 14.05
C VAL A 118 4.13 6.50 13.85
N LYS A 119 3.60 7.10 14.91
CA LYS A 119 3.12 8.48 14.92
C LYS A 119 4.09 9.35 15.72
N GLU A 120 4.69 10.32 15.06
CA GLU A 120 5.61 11.30 15.67
C GLU A 120 5.15 12.70 15.31
N HIS A 121 5.16 13.62 16.29
CA HIS A 121 4.67 14.99 16.08
C HIS A 121 3.27 15.03 15.43
N ASN A 122 2.39 14.11 15.85
CA ASN A 122 1.04 13.91 15.33
C ASN A 122 0.95 13.55 13.82
N GLN A 123 2.04 13.07 13.23
CA GLN A 123 2.11 12.60 11.86
C GLN A 123 2.50 11.12 11.80
N TRP A 124 1.77 10.34 11.01
CA TRP A 124 2.06 8.94 10.78
C TRP A 124 3.20 8.76 9.77
N PHE A 125 4.04 7.75 10.03
CA PHE A 125 5.11 7.31 9.14
C PHE A 125 5.09 5.80 8.99
N TYR A 126 5.37 5.31 7.78
CA TYR A 126 5.68 3.92 7.53
C TYR A 126 7.06 3.60 8.14
N LEU A 127 7.11 2.63 9.04
CA LEU A 127 8.34 2.23 9.73
C LEU A 127 9.01 1.04 9.06
N SER A 128 8.26 -0.03 8.78
CA SER A 128 8.82 -1.22 8.15
C SER A 128 7.71 -2.15 7.68
N GLY A 129 8.04 -3.06 6.77
CA GLY A 129 7.13 -4.06 6.26
C GLY A 129 7.81 -5.42 6.17
N LYS A 130 7.03 -6.47 6.41
CA LYS A 130 7.46 -7.85 6.23
C LYS A 130 6.53 -8.53 5.23
N THR A 131 7.10 -8.99 4.12
CA THR A 131 6.37 -9.82 3.15
C THR A 131 5.97 -11.14 3.81
N ILE A 132 4.72 -11.52 3.61
CA ILE A 132 4.15 -12.78 4.10
C ILE A 132 4.15 -13.76 2.93
N ALA A 133 4.78 -14.92 3.13
CA ALA A 133 4.76 -16.00 2.15
C ALA A 133 3.35 -16.60 2.04
N ILE A 134 2.89 -16.80 0.80
CA ILE A 134 1.62 -17.48 0.52
C ILE A 134 1.94 -18.96 0.27
N ASN A 135 1.22 -19.89 0.93
CA ASN A 135 1.46 -21.30 0.69
C ASN A 135 1.05 -21.68 -0.73
N ARG A 136 1.86 -22.50 -1.40
CA ARG A 136 1.63 -22.99 -2.76
C ARG A 136 0.23 -23.60 -2.97
N ASN A 137 -0.33 -24.21 -1.93
CA ASN A 137 -1.63 -24.89 -1.97
C ASN A 137 -2.80 -24.05 -1.40
N ASP A 138 -2.55 -22.84 -0.91
CA ASP A 138 -3.61 -21.93 -0.49
C ASP A 138 -4.39 -21.42 -1.70
N ASP A 139 -5.62 -20.96 -1.46
CA ASP A 139 -6.38 -20.25 -2.48
C ASP A 139 -5.67 -18.96 -2.85
N CYS A 140 -5.62 -18.69 -4.15
CA CYS A 140 -4.87 -17.55 -4.65
C CYS A 140 -5.56 -16.24 -4.22
N PRO A 141 -4.84 -15.30 -3.57
CA PRO A 141 -5.48 -14.10 -3.05
C PRO A 141 -6.01 -13.14 -4.11
N CYS A 142 -5.69 -13.35 -5.39
CA CYS A 142 -6.26 -12.58 -6.49
C CYS A 142 -7.76 -12.85 -6.74
N GLY A 143 -8.35 -13.85 -6.06
CA GLY A 143 -9.77 -14.18 -6.20
C GLY A 143 -10.11 -15.04 -7.41
N SER A 144 -9.11 -15.61 -8.11
CA SER A 144 -9.33 -16.44 -9.30
C SER A 144 -9.98 -17.81 -9.04
N GLY A 145 -10.18 -18.19 -7.77
CA GLY A 145 -10.62 -19.53 -7.37
C GLY A 145 -9.58 -20.65 -7.57
N LYS A 146 -8.39 -20.33 -8.09
CA LYS A 146 -7.29 -21.29 -8.29
C LYS A 146 -6.38 -21.35 -7.06
N LYS A 147 -5.64 -22.44 -6.92
CA LYS A 147 -4.52 -22.52 -5.95
C LYS A 147 -3.38 -21.59 -6.34
N TYR A 148 -2.66 -21.03 -5.37
CA TYR A 148 -1.60 -20.04 -5.59
C TYR A 148 -0.55 -20.51 -6.62
N LYS A 149 -0.07 -21.76 -6.50
CA LYS A 149 0.90 -22.35 -7.44
C LYS A 149 0.41 -22.50 -8.88
N LYS A 150 -0.90 -22.42 -9.11
CA LYS A 150 -1.55 -22.50 -10.44
C LYS A 150 -2.03 -21.12 -10.91
N CYS A 151 -1.65 -20.05 -10.21
CA CYS A 151 -2.10 -18.68 -10.46
C CYS A 151 -0.96 -17.70 -10.18
N CYS A 152 -1.05 -16.85 -9.15
CA CYS A 152 -0.06 -15.79 -8.93
C CYS A 152 1.34 -16.30 -8.55
N GLY A 153 1.46 -17.54 -8.06
CA GLY A 153 2.73 -18.19 -7.74
C GLY A 153 3.33 -19.01 -8.88
N ALA A 154 2.84 -18.85 -10.12
CA ALA A 154 3.32 -19.52 -11.33
C ALA A 154 4.22 -18.63 -12.22
#